data_AF-A0A075FZG7-F1
#
_entry.id   AF-A0A075FZG7-F1
#
_cell.length_a   1.000
_cell.length_b   1.000
_cell.length_c   1.000
_cell.angle_alpha   90.00
_cell.angle_beta   90.00
_cell.angle_gamma   90.00
#
_symmetry.space_group_name_H-M   'P 1'
#
loop_
_entity.id
_entity.type
_entity.pdbx_description
1 polymer ?
#
loop_
_entity_poly.entity_id
_entity_poly.type
_entity_poly.pdbx_seq_one_letter_code
_entity_poly.pdbx_strand_id
1 'polypeptide(L)'
;MAKKDPNYKKPQNPKSFGAFLKKRAPIYLGLIGLFMIFAYPALTEKDLNSLIDDSFEGNERIAVDMVRFYSGPNETGITILEVIEEKINEKHSNQKIFNDEETWAKFVVENIENRNEGFTHEVVFLFNAENNQSMMYGWFVNVENGEILPIDSTSKSIQQTVDYFD
;
A
#
# COMPACT_ATOMS: atom_id res chain seq x y z
N MET A 1 -15.47 61.29 39.09
CA MET A 1 -14.74 61.15 37.81
C MET A 1 -13.47 60.35 38.08
N ALA A 2 -13.43 59.07 37.72
CA ALA A 2 -12.28 58.21 37.98
C ALA A 2 -11.17 58.50 36.95
N LYS A 3 -9.96 58.82 37.43
CA LYS A 3 -8.77 59.07 36.61
C LYS A 3 -8.27 57.75 36.03
N LYS A 4 -8.12 57.66 34.71
CA LYS A 4 -7.50 56.53 34.01
C LYS A 4 -5.98 56.59 34.21
N ASP A 5 -5.38 55.50 34.69
CA ASP A 5 -3.93 55.36 34.84
C ASP A 5 -3.21 55.46 33.49
N PRO A 6 -2.17 56.31 33.35
CA PRO A 6 -1.43 56.49 32.11
C PRO A 6 -0.50 55.31 31.77
N ASN A 7 -0.37 54.32 32.66
CA ASN A 7 0.54 53.17 32.52
C ASN A 7 -0.17 51.86 32.14
N TYR A 8 -1.39 51.93 31.58
CA TYR A 8 -2.06 50.75 31.04
C TYR A 8 -1.38 50.28 29.74
N LYS A 9 -0.39 49.40 29.86
CA LYS A 9 0.12 48.63 28.71
C LYS A 9 -0.96 47.62 28.31
N LYS A 10 -1.60 47.88 27.17
CA LYS A 10 -2.53 46.96 26.50
C LYS A 10 -1.91 45.55 26.50
N PRO A 11 -2.63 44.49 26.91
CA PRO A 11 -2.09 43.13 26.84
C PRO A 11 -1.65 42.87 25.40
N GLN A 12 -0.38 42.51 25.20
CA GLN A 12 0.11 42.07 23.89
C GLN A 12 -0.73 40.87 23.50
N ASN A 13 -1.62 41.08 22.54
CA ASN A 13 -2.41 40.04 21.91
C ASN A 13 -1.46 38.88 21.56
N PRO A 14 -1.73 37.61 21.94
CA PRO A 14 -0.86 36.50 21.56
C PRO A 14 -0.66 36.58 20.05
N LYS A 15 0.60 36.74 19.62
CA LYS A 15 0.96 36.97 18.21
C LYS A 15 0.27 35.90 17.38
N SER A 16 -0.78 36.28 16.65
CA SER A 16 -1.64 35.31 15.99
C SER A 16 -0.82 34.51 14.99
N PHE A 17 -1.08 33.21 14.89
CA PHE A 17 -0.44 32.33 13.91
C PHE A 17 -0.49 32.93 12.49
N GLY A 18 -1.60 33.60 12.13
CA GLY A 18 -1.73 34.32 10.86
C GLY A 18 -0.73 35.47 10.67
N ALA A 19 -0.40 36.23 11.72
CA ALA A 19 0.62 37.28 11.66
C ALA A 19 2.04 36.70 11.54
N PHE A 20 2.29 35.53 12.13
CA PHE A 20 3.54 34.77 11.97
C PHE A 20 3.69 34.19 10.55
N LEU A 21 2.64 33.55 10.03
CA LEU A 21 2.58 33.03 8.66
C LEU A 21 2.80 34.14 7.63
N LYS A 22 2.12 35.29 7.79
CA LYS A 22 2.26 36.43 6.87
C LYS A 22 3.66 37.03 6.87
N LYS A 23 4.35 37.05 8.02
CA LYS A 23 5.70 37.64 8.15
C LYS A 23 6.79 36.80 7.46
N ARG A 24 6.59 35.48 7.35
CA ARG A 24 7.52 34.55 6.70
C ARG A 24 6.88 33.85 5.50
N ALA A 25 5.77 34.40 4.98
CA ALA A 25 5.03 33.85 3.86
C ALA A 25 5.93 33.53 2.66
N PRO A 26 6.94 34.34 2.29
CA PRO A 26 7.86 33.99 1.21
C PRO A 26 8.70 32.73 1.50
N ILE A 27 9.12 32.53 2.75
CA ILE A 27 9.92 31.37 3.16
C ILE A 27 9.06 30.10 3.16
N TYR A 28 7.84 30.18 3.69
CA TYR A 28 6.91 29.04 3.65
C TYR A 28 6.51 28.68 2.23
N LEU A 29 6.27 29.68 1.37
CA LEU A 29 5.99 29.44 -0.04
C LEU A 29 7.18 28.77 -0.76
N GLY A 30 8.41 29.19 -0.43
CA GLY A 30 9.63 28.53 -0.91
C GLY A 30 9.77 27.07 -0.46
N LEU A 31 9.48 26.78 0.81
CA LEU A 31 9.50 25.40 1.33
C LEU A 31 8.42 24.52 0.72
N ILE A 32 7.20 25.06 0.52
CA ILE A 32 6.12 24.34 -0.17
C ILE A 32 6.51 24.07 -1.63
N GLY A 33 7.11 25.06 -2.32
CA GLY A 33 7.64 24.86 -3.67
C GLY A 33 8.70 23.77 -3.73
N LEU A 34 9.64 23.76 -2.77
CA LEU A 34 10.66 22.72 -2.67
C LEU A 34 10.04 21.33 -2.41
N PHE A 35 9.06 21.26 -1.51
CA PHE A 35 8.31 20.03 -1.24
C PHE A 35 7.60 19.51 -2.50
N MET A 36 6.93 20.38 -3.27
CA MET A 36 6.25 20.00 -4.51
C MET A 36 7.20 19.48 -5.59
N ILE A 37 8.45 19.95 -5.63
CA ILE A 37 9.43 19.52 -6.64
C ILE A 37 10.12 18.22 -6.24
N PHE A 38 10.47 18.05 -4.97
CA PHE A 38 11.34 16.94 -4.53
C PHE A 38 10.61 15.84 -3.76
N ALA A 39 9.71 16.21 -2.84
CA ALA A 39 9.05 15.24 -1.97
C ALA A 39 7.75 14.72 -2.59
N TYR A 40 6.95 15.60 -3.19
CA TYR A 40 5.66 15.26 -3.76
C TYR A 40 5.74 14.15 -4.83
N PRO A 41 6.68 14.17 -5.80
CA PRO A 41 6.76 13.11 -6.80
C PRO A 41 7.04 11.72 -6.21
N ALA A 42 7.83 11.64 -5.14
CA ALA A 42 8.15 10.39 -4.45
C ALA A 42 6.95 9.87 -3.64
N LEU A 43 6.10 10.77 -3.12
CA LEU A 43 4.87 10.41 -2.39
C LEU A 43 3.71 10.03 -3.31
N THR A 44 3.73 10.47 -4.57
CA THR A 44 2.73 10.13 -5.57
C THR A 44 3.17 9.03 -6.51
N GLU A 45 4.33 8.42 -6.26
CA GLU A 45 4.78 7.27 -7.02
C GLU A 45 3.81 6.10 -6.77
N LYS A 46 3.27 5.54 -7.85
CA LYS A 46 2.39 4.38 -7.77
C LYS A 46 3.19 3.18 -7.30
N ASP A 47 2.58 2.39 -6.43
CA ASP A 47 3.08 1.09 -5.96
C ASP A 47 2.21 -0.04 -6.54
N LEU A 48 2.54 -1.30 -6.22
CA LEU A 48 1.75 -2.44 -6.67
C LEU A 48 0.31 -2.36 -6.14
N ASN A 49 0.16 -1.91 -4.90
CA ASN A 49 -1.11 -1.80 -4.22
C ASN A 49 -2.08 -0.85 -4.93
N SER A 50 -1.56 0.21 -5.55
CA SER A 50 -2.33 1.20 -6.31
C SER A 50 -2.94 0.66 -7.62
N LEU A 51 -2.44 -0.48 -8.12
CA LEU A 51 -2.94 -1.12 -9.34
C LEU A 51 -4.08 -2.11 -9.07
N ILE A 52 -4.24 -2.55 -7.82
CA ILE A 52 -5.15 -3.61 -7.44
C ILE A 52 -6.53 -3.03 -7.14
N ASP A 53 -7.56 -3.62 -7.74
CA ASP A 53 -8.95 -3.27 -7.45
C ASP A 53 -9.44 -3.96 -6.17
N ASP A 54 -10.21 -3.24 -5.36
CA ASP A 54 -10.78 -3.69 -4.08
C ASP A 54 -12.28 -4.01 -4.20
N SER A 55 -12.74 -4.39 -5.39
CA SER A 55 -14.16 -4.63 -5.70
C SER A 55 -14.75 -5.95 -5.17
N PHE A 56 -13.96 -6.76 -4.47
CA PHE A 56 -14.43 -8.03 -3.90
C PHE A 56 -15.40 -7.83 -2.74
N GLU A 57 -16.37 -8.73 -2.62
CA GLU A 57 -17.36 -8.74 -1.54
C GLU A 57 -17.45 -10.11 -0.84
N GLY A 58 -17.96 -10.13 0.39
CA GLY A 58 -18.21 -11.37 1.12
C GLY A 58 -16.97 -12.26 1.30
N ASN A 59 -17.14 -13.56 1.05
CA ASN A 59 -16.08 -14.56 1.21
C ASN A 59 -14.93 -14.38 0.20
N GLU A 60 -15.20 -13.83 -0.99
CA GLU A 60 -14.15 -13.54 -1.97
C GLU A 60 -13.18 -12.49 -1.44
N ARG A 61 -13.71 -11.43 -0.79
CA ARG A 61 -12.88 -10.42 -0.15
C ARG A 61 -12.03 -11.01 0.97
N ILE A 62 -12.64 -11.85 1.82
CA ILE A 62 -11.92 -12.52 2.91
C ILE A 62 -10.77 -13.36 2.34
N ALA A 63 -11.01 -14.10 1.25
CA ALA A 63 -9.99 -14.93 0.62
C ALA A 63 -8.83 -14.09 0.05
N VAL A 64 -9.12 -12.98 -0.64
CA VAL A 64 -8.08 -12.07 -1.14
C VAL A 64 -7.31 -11.45 0.01
N ASP A 65 -7.99 -10.94 1.04
CA ASP A 65 -7.35 -10.30 2.18
C ASP A 65 -6.43 -11.28 2.93
N MET A 66 -6.84 -12.54 3.07
CA MET A 66 -6.00 -13.60 3.66
C MET A 66 -4.70 -13.80 2.90
N VAL A 67 -4.71 -13.79 1.56
CA VAL A 67 -3.48 -13.92 0.77
C VAL A 67 -2.69 -12.62 0.77
N ARG A 68 -3.35 -11.49 0.52
CA ARG A 68 -2.72 -10.17 0.39
C ARG A 68 -1.95 -9.76 1.64
N PHE A 69 -2.54 -9.98 2.82
CA PHE A 69 -2.01 -9.53 4.10
C PHE A 69 -1.31 -10.63 4.91
N TYR A 70 -1.17 -11.84 4.37
CA TYR A 70 -0.40 -12.89 5.03
C TYR A 70 1.03 -12.42 5.27
N SER A 71 1.44 -12.37 6.53
CA SER A 71 2.73 -11.87 7.02
C SER A 71 3.52 -12.92 7.81
N GLY A 72 3.18 -14.20 7.61
CA GLY A 72 3.78 -15.33 8.30
C GLY A 72 3.01 -15.77 9.55
N PRO A 73 3.40 -16.90 10.18
CA PRO A 73 2.66 -17.50 11.29
C PRO A 73 2.58 -16.65 12.57
N ASN A 74 3.53 -15.75 12.81
CA ASN A 74 3.57 -14.85 13.96
C ASN A 74 2.94 -13.48 13.65
N GLU A 75 2.54 -13.22 12.40
CA GLU A 75 1.89 -11.99 11.93
C GLU A 75 2.72 -10.72 12.15
N THR A 76 4.05 -10.81 12.08
CA THR A 76 4.96 -9.67 12.31
C THR A 76 5.88 -9.34 11.15
N GLY A 77 5.96 -10.23 10.16
CA GLY A 77 6.85 -10.12 9.00
C GLY A 77 6.33 -9.25 7.86
N ILE A 78 7.06 -9.32 6.75
CA ILE A 78 6.67 -8.74 5.44
C ILE A 78 5.48 -9.50 4.86
N THR A 79 4.58 -8.81 4.18
CA THR A 79 3.39 -9.43 3.58
C THR A 79 3.69 -10.11 2.24
N ILE A 80 2.83 -11.03 1.81
CA ILE A 80 2.87 -11.62 0.45
C ILE A 80 2.87 -10.52 -0.63
N LEU A 81 2.02 -9.50 -0.49
CA LEU A 81 1.94 -8.44 -1.49
C LEU A 81 3.25 -7.66 -1.60
N GLU A 82 3.87 -7.32 -0.47
CA GLU A 82 5.17 -6.63 -0.44
C GLU A 82 6.29 -7.50 -1.04
N VAL A 83 6.34 -8.80 -0.75
CA VAL A 83 7.32 -9.71 -1.38
C VAL A 83 7.11 -9.80 -2.90
N ILE A 84 5.87 -9.82 -3.37
CA ILE A 84 5.56 -9.80 -4.80
C ILE A 84 6.04 -8.48 -5.42
N GLU A 85 5.77 -7.35 -4.76
CA GLU A 85 6.23 -6.03 -5.20
C GLU A 85 7.75 -5.96 -5.30
N GLU A 86 8.48 -6.47 -4.30
CA GLU A 86 9.94 -6.57 -4.34
C GLU A 86 10.41 -7.38 -5.55
N LYS A 87 9.81 -8.55 -5.82
CA LYS A 87 10.18 -9.36 -6.99
C LYS A 87 9.89 -8.67 -8.33
N ILE A 88 8.81 -7.90 -8.42
CA ILE A 88 8.52 -7.09 -9.61
C ILE A 88 9.59 -6.01 -9.76
N ASN A 89 9.88 -5.26 -8.69
CA ASN A 89 10.88 -4.21 -8.70
C ASN A 89 12.29 -4.73 -9.02
N GLU A 90 12.67 -5.90 -8.51
CA GLU A 90 13.95 -6.55 -8.83
C GLU A 90 14.05 -6.89 -10.33
N LYS A 91 12.98 -7.43 -10.92
CA LYS A 91 12.95 -7.76 -12.34
C LYS A 91 12.93 -6.52 -13.23
N HIS A 92 12.36 -5.42 -12.75
CA HIS A 92 12.17 -4.16 -13.47
C HIS A 92 12.99 -3.01 -12.88
N SER A 93 14.18 -3.28 -12.31
CA SER A 93 14.96 -2.33 -11.48
C SER A 93 15.30 -0.99 -12.13
N ASN A 94 15.20 -0.88 -13.45
CA ASN A 94 15.55 0.31 -14.22
C ASN A 94 14.31 1.07 -14.76
N GLN A 95 13.10 0.66 -14.38
CA GLN A 95 11.85 1.18 -14.92
C GLN A 95 10.87 1.45 -13.78
N LYS A 96 10.12 2.56 -13.88
CA LYS A 96 9.02 2.87 -12.95
C LYS A 96 7.75 2.15 -13.40
N ILE A 97 7.74 0.83 -13.28
CA ILE A 97 6.76 -0.01 -13.99
C ILE A 97 5.31 0.25 -13.55
N PHE A 98 5.07 0.59 -12.28
CA PHE A 98 3.72 0.89 -11.80
C PHE A 98 3.12 2.21 -12.32
N ASN A 99 3.95 3.10 -12.88
CA ASN A 99 3.48 4.35 -13.48
C ASN A 99 3.08 4.18 -14.95
N ASP A 100 3.38 3.03 -15.55
CA ASP A 100 3.06 2.74 -16.94
C ASP A 100 1.57 2.42 -17.10
N GLU A 101 0.94 2.95 -18.16
CA GLU A 101 -0.50 2.82 -18.40
C GLU A 101 -0.91 1.42 -18.88
N GLU A 102 0.01 0.66 -19.47
CA GLU A 102 -0.23 -0.72 -19.91
C GLU A 102 0.00 -1.73 -18.78
N THR A 103 0.61 -1.29 -17.68
CA THR A 103 0.88 -2.14 -16.52
C THR A 103 -0.37 -2.27 -15.65
N TRP A 104 -0.75 -3.52 -15.35
CA TRP A 104 -1.89 -3.82 -14.50
C TRP A 104 -1.62 -5.02 -13.59
N ALA A 105 -2.29 -5.02 -12.44
CA ALA A 105 -2.31 -6.10 -11.49
C ALA A 105 -3.75 -6.39 -11.08
N LYS A 106 -4.10 -7.65 -10.85
CA LYS A 106 -5.40 -8.00 -10.27
C LYS A 106 -5.33 -9.33 -9.54
N PHE A 107 -6.24 -9.49 -8.58
CA PHE A 107 -6.59 -10.79 -8.06
C PHE A 107 -7.75 -11.39 -8.89
N VAL A 108 -7.77 -12.71 -8.99
CA VAL A 108 -8.87 -13.51 -9.50
C VAL A 108 -9.21 -14.52 -8.42
N VAL A 109 -10.49 -14.61 -8.06
CA VAL A 109 -10.97 -15.52 -7.03
C VAL A 109 -11.95 -16.50 -7.67
N GLU A 110 -11.80 -17.79 -7.36
CA GLU A 110 -12.75 -18.82 -7.76
C GLU A 110 -13.21 -19.60 -6.51
N ASN A 111 -14.50 -19.87 -6.38
CA ASN A 111 -15.01 -20.77 -5.34
C ASN A 111 -14.76 -22.24 -5.74
N ILE A 112 -14.09 -22.98 -4.87
CA ILE A 112 -13.66 -24.36 -5.07
C ILE A 112 -14.11 -25.31 -3.95
N GLU A 113 -15.09 -24.93 -3.12
CA GLU A 113 -15.55 -25.70 -1.94
C GLU A 113 -15.87 -27.18 -2.25
N ASN A 114 -16.25 -27.48 -3.49
CA ASN A 114 -16.60 -28.84 -3.93
C ASN A 114 -15.50 -29.54 -4.74
N ARG A 115 -14.33 -28.92 -4.91
CA ARG A 115 -13.23 -29.40 -5.77
C ARG A 115 -11.96 -29.73 -5.00
N ASN A 116 -11.74 -29.15 -3.82
CA ASN A 116 -10.53 -29.34 -3.03
C ASN A 116 -10.92 -29.56 -1.55
N GLU A 117 -10.55 -30.72 -0.99
CA GLU A 117 -10.91 -31.08 0.37
C GLU A 117 -10.23 -30.13 1.36
N GLY A 118 -11.04 -29.37 2.11
CA GLY A 118 -10.55 -28.46 3.15
C GLY A 118 -10.16 -27.06 2.65
N PHE A 119 -10.39 -26.72 1.38
CA PHE A 119 -10.24 -25.34 0.89
C PHE A 119 -11.53 -24.85 0.22
N THR A 120 -11.76 -23.55 0.34
CA THR A 120 -13.02 -22.92 -0.09
C THR A 120 -12.85 -22.09 -1.35
N HIS A 121 -11.69 -21.44 -1.51
CA HIS A 121 -11.43 -20.51 -2.60
C HIS A 121 -10.04 -20.74 -3.19
N GLU A 122 -9.90 -20.44 -4.47
CA GLU A 122 -8.63 -20.30 -5.17
C GLU A 122 -8.42 -18.81 -5.44
N VAL A 123 -7.27 -18.27 -5.03
CA VAL A 123 -6.91 -16.87 -5.22
C VAL A 123 -5.66 -16.81 -6.07
N VAL A 124 -5.76 -16.20 -7.25
CA VAL A 124 -4.67 -16.04 -8.20
C VAL A 124 -4.37 -14.56 -8.39
N PHE A 125 -3.15 -14.17 -8.07
CA PHE A 125 -2.59 -12.88 -8.41
C PHE A 125 -2.01 -12.89 -9.82
N LEU A 126 -2.40 -11.91 -10.64
CA LEU A 126 -1.93 -11.72 -12.00
C LEU A 126 -1.31 -10.33 -12.12
N PHE A 127 -0.08 -10.29 -12.63
CA PHE A 127 0.60 -9.06 -12.99
C PHE A 127 1.03 -9.11 -14.46
N ASN A 128 0.87 -7.98 -15.15
CA ASN A 128 1.34 -7.82 -16.52
C ASN A 128 1.95 -6.43 -16.69
N ALA A 129 3.11 -6.40 -17.34
CA ALA A 129 3.82 -5.21 -17.73
C ALA A 129 4.10 -5.20 -19.24
N GLU A 130 4.47 -4.03 -19.77
CA GLU A 130 4.89 -3.84 -21.16
C GLU A 130 5.92 -4.92 -21.58
N ASN A 131 5.83 -5.40 -22.82
CA ASN A 131 6.64 -6.51 -23.39
C ASN A 131 6.24 -7.93 -22.94
N ASN A 132 4.98 -8.17 -22.56
CA ASN A 132 4.45 -9.48 -22.17
C ASN A 132 5.16 -10.11 -20.96
N GLN A 133 5.80 -9.31 -20.12
CA GLN A 133 6.39 -9.79 -18.88
C GLN A 133 5.26 -9.95 -17.86
N SER A 134 4.77 -11.18 -17.74
CA SER A 134 3.72 -11.54 -16.80
C SER A 134 4.27 -12.32 -15.61
N MET A 135 3.59 -12.15 -14.47
CA MET A 135 3.79 -12.97 -13.29
C MET A 135 2.43 -13.48 -12.83
N MET A 136 2.44 -14.69 -12.28
CA MET A 136 1.26 -15.34 -11.76
C MET A 136 1.66 -16.05 -10.48
N TYR A 137 0.87 -15.84 -9.43
CA TYR A 137 1.01 -16.53 -8.15
C TYR A 137 -0.38 -16.94 -7.67
N GLY A 138 -0.52 -18.10 -7.05
CA GLY A 138 -1.80 -18.64 -6.66
C GLY A 138 -1.77 -19.39 -5.33
N TRP A 139 -2.86 -19.27 -4.59
CA TRP A 139 -3.09 -19.93 -3.30
C TRP A 139 -4.49 -20.53 -3.21
N PHE A 140 -4.57 -21.71 -2.63
CA PHE A 140 -5.82 -22.23 -2.07
C PHE A 140 -6.04 -21.60 -0.70
N VAL A 141 -7.28 -21.19 -0.42
CA VAL A 141 -7.66 -20.49 0.79
C VAL A 141 -8.87 -21.16 1.44
N ASN A 142 -8.76 -21.41 2.73
CA ASN A 142 -9.88 -21.81 3.56
C ASN A 142 -10.31 -20.61 4.41
N VAL A 143 -11.45 -20.02 4.04
CA VAL A 143 -11.99 -18.83 4.72
C VAL A 143 -12.53 -19.13 6.12
N GLU A 144 -12.77 -20.41 6.46
CA GLU A 144 -13.29 -20.82 7.77
C GLU A 144 -12.18 -20.90 8.83
N ASN A 145 -11.00 -21.42 8.46
CA ASN A 145 -9.90 -21.64 9.38
C ASN A 145 -8.70 -20.69 9.17
N GLY A 146 -8.68 -19.91 8.09
CA GLY A 146 -7.60 -18.96 7.77
C GLY A 146 -6.36 -19.59 7.13
N GLU A 147 -6.42 -20.86 6.73
CA GLU A 147 -5.29 -21.56 6.11
C GLU A 147 -5.13 -21.18 4.64
N ILE A 148 -3.88 -20.92 4.23
CA ILE A 148 -3.50 -20.70 2.83
C ILE A 148 -2.43 -21.72 2.39
N LEU A 149 -2.55 -22.21 1.17
CA LEU A 149 -1.63 -23.18 0.58
C LEU A 149 -1.23 -22.75 -0.84
N PRO A 150 0.07 -22.68 -1.18
CA PRO A 150 0.49 -22.25 -2.50
C PRO A 150 0.18 -23.33 -3.56
N ILE A 151 -0.35 -22.92 -4.71
CA ILE A 151 -0.77 -23.82 -5.80
C ILE A 151 0.42 -24.33 -6.61
N ASP A 152 1.48 -23.52 -6.71
CA ASP A 152 2.68 -23.82 -7.49
C ASP A 152 3.99 -23.49 -6.75
N SER A 153 5.11 -23.89 -7.34
CA SER A 153 6.44 -23.67 -6.75
C SER A 153 6.84 -22.20 -6.69
N THR A 154 6.35 -21.38 -7.62
CA THR A 154 6.60 -19.93 -7.65
C THR A 154 5.93 -19.23 -6.49
N SER A 155 4.66 -19.55 -6.22
CA SER A 155 3.85 -19.05 -5.12
C SER A 155 4.38 -19.57 -3.78
N LYS A 156 4.81 -20.83 -3.76
CA LYS A 156 5.48 -21.41 -2.59
C LYS A 156 6.74 -20.63 -2.24
N SER A 157 7.54 -20.23 -3.23
CA SER A 157 8.72 -19.39 -2.97
C SER A 157 8.35 -18.04 -2.37
N ILE A 158 7.22 -17.41 -2.76
CA ILE A 158 6.75 -16.16 -2.15
C ILE A 158 6.41 -16.39 -0.68
N GLN A 159 5.57 -17.39 -0.40
CA GLN A 159 5.14 -17.69 0.97
C GLN A 159 6.32 -18.08 1.87
N GLN A 160 7.27 -18.86 1.37
CA GLN A 160 8.49 -19.20 2.11
C GLN A 160 9.38 -17.98 2.41
N THR A 161 9.40 -16.99 1.51
CA THR A 161 10.12 -15.73 1.77
C THR A 161 9.44 -14.98 2.90
N VAL A 162 8.11 -14.87 2.87
CA VAL A 162 7.33 -14.28 3.97
C VAL A 162 7.62 -15.00 5.30
N ASP A 163 7.45 -16.33 5.32
CA ASP A 163 7.67 -17.16 6.51
C ASP A 163 9.11 -17.10 7.06
N TYR A 164 10.09 -16.80 6.21
CA TYR A 164 11.49 -16.65 6.61
C TYR A 164 11.78 -15.33 7.32
N PHE A 165 11.03 -14.28 6.98
CA PHE A 165 11.20 -12.93 7.52
C PHE A 165 10.25 -12.59 8.67
N ASP A 166 9.34 -13.49 9.00
CA ASP A 166 8.49 -13.45 10.20
C ASP A 166 9.20 -14.01 11.45
#